data_AF-A0A0F4R1G3-F1
#
_entry.id   AF-A0A0F4R1G3-F1
#
_cell.length_a   1.000
_cell.length_b   1.000
_cell.length_c   1.000
_cell.angle_alpha   90.00
_cell.angle_beta   90.00
_cell.angle_gamma   90.00
#
_symmetry.space_group_name_H-M   'P 1'
#
loop_
_entity.id
_entity.type
_entity.pdbx_description
1 polymer ?
#
loop_
_entity_poly.entity_id
_entity_poly.type
_entity_poly.pdbx_seq_one_letter_code
_entity_poly.pdbx_strand_id
1 'polypeptide(L)'
;MTHLLPKDTFLGKLKVFEVYDDFMGPKCFSLKNQFGQFFLAYWGGDYEDYSRWLYVLVTSERLDELTRQARCVRSAYVNPENKQVFDIKIYYEEGTTEVSILQRDYTLSIPPDGMLIDPELITCHMPESEWGFKLRISKKSKKHVAPERSVVTRIMDSFSVMLEELMQDIIGKKSASVYPLEASFGSFEVSLKTSHNQAACMAVEKIKRLVSESTNLEQELHQLNLDPYRLQELSEIIRDNYIVLTLSPKTSEFLAEPFEFGRSGLNDLIQTLANSNLTFVDSSKIPQANNLQRVLEVLSKKEKGEHITYECIDGISSQRQLDYHFTAAICLGLMNKNHSLTAAGKFVCLLEGKAAKYQYLYDRFESTEFGWSWMQWAGVNSISDLDPSSSKLFISQCVRGLKRSTAVRRANTLSTWLKDLQPYKRDYGE
;
A
#
# COMPACT_ATOMS: atom_id res chain seq x y z
N MET A 1 -8.68 -25.06 -31.21
CA MET A 1 -9.26 -24.33 -30.05
C MET A 1 -10.04 -23.12 -30.56
N THR A 2 -11.06 -23.35 -31.39
CA THR A 2 -11.78 -22.30 -32.10
C THR A 2 -13.26 -22.63 -31.94
N HIS A 3 -14.08 -21.65 -31.54
CA HIS A 3 -15.53 -21.76 -31.22
C HIS A 3 -15.91 -22.00 -29.73
N LEU A 4 -15.21 -21.37 -28.78
CA LEU A 4 -15.66 -21.33 -27.37
C LEU A 4 -16.72 -20.24 -27.10
N LEU A 5 -16.67 -19.14 -27.85
CA LEU A 5 -17.48 -17.94 -27.59
C LEU A 5 -18.54 -17.74 -28.67
N PRO A 6 -19.77 -17.37 -28.29
CA PRO A 6 -20.80 -17.00 -29.24
C PRO A 6 -20.37 -15.78 -30.06
N LYS A 7 -20.64 -15.81 -31.37
CA LYS A 7 -20.34 -14.71 -32.29
C LYS A 7 -21.64 -14.09 -32.82
N ASP A 8 -21.59 -12.79 -33.12
CA ASP A 8 -22.69 -12.05 -33.77
C ASP A 8 -24.03 -12.14 -33.02
N THR A 9 -23.98 -12.13 -31.68
CA THR A 9 -25.17 -12.17 -30.80
C THR A 9 -25.43 -10.82 -30.12
N PHE A 10 -26.63 -10.65 -29.56
CA PHE A 10 -26.99 -9.47 -28.76
C PHE A 10 -26.18 -9.32 -27.46
N LEU A 11 -25.42 -10.36 -27.06
CA LEU A 11 -24.51 -10.31 -25.90
C LEU A 11 -23.28 -9.41 -26.17
N GLY A 12 -23.05 -9.07 -27.44
CA GLY A 12 -21.92 -8.27 -27.91
C GLY A 12 -20.64 -9.08 -28.08
N LYS A 13 -19.52 -8.38 -28.27
CA LYS A 13 -18.20 -8.99 -28.40
C LYS A 13 -17.69 -9.41 -27.02
N LEU A 14 -17.70 -10.72 -26.77
CA LEU A 14 -17.26 -11.33 -25.53
C LEU A 14 -15.75 -11.60 -25.56
N LYS A 15 -15.10 -11.44 -24.41
CA LYS A 15 -13.73 -11.88 -24.14
C LYS A 15 -13.72 -12.66 -22.84
N VAL A 16 -12.89 -13.70 -22.78
CA VAL A 16 -12.64 -14.44 -21.54
C VAL A 16 -11.99 -13.51 -20.53
N PHE A 17 -12.58 -13.42 -19.34
CA PHE A 17 -12.08 -12.61 -18.23
C PHE A 17 -11.25 -13.49 -17.29
N GLU A 18 -11.84 -14.59 -16.83
CA GLU A 18 -11.19 -15.61 -16.00
C GLU A 18 -11.75 -16.99 -16.33
N VAL A 19 -10.92 -18.02 -16.22
CA VAL A 19 -11.33 -19.44 -16.29
C VAL A 19 -11.24 -20.04 -14.90
N TYR A 20 -12.27 -20.79 -14.49
CA TYR A 20 -12.44 -21.37 -13.15
C TYR A 20 -12.37 -22.90 -13.13
N ASP A 21 -12.63 -23.54 -14.27
CA ASP A 21 -12.50 -24.98 -14.48
C ASP A 21 -12.08 -25.20 -15.93
N ASP A 22 -10.96 -25.88 -16.15
CA ASP A 22 -10.35 -26.15 -17.46
C ASP A 22 -10.12 -27.65 -17.70
N PHE A 23 -10.90 -28.53 -17.05
CA PHE A 23 -10.77 -29.97 -17.28
C PHE A 23 -11.17 -30.35 -18.72
N MET A 24 -10.17 -30.69 -19.53
CA MET A 24 -10.30 -30.96 -20.97
C MET A 24 -10.88 -29.75 -21.75
N GLY A 25 -10.45 -28.55 -21.37
CA GLY A 25 -10.94 -27.28 -21.91
C GLY A 25 -11.86 -26.55 -20.93
N PRO A 26 -12.13 -25.24 -21.15
CA PRO A 26 -12.76 -24.41 -20.15
C PRO A 26 -14.24 -24.78 -19.98
N LYS A 27 -14.62 -25.26 -18.80
CA LYS A 27 -15.99 -25.71 -18.46
C LYS A 27 -16.76 -24.69 -17.62
N CYS A 28 -16.06 -23.82 -16.91
CA CYS A 28 -16.65 -22.71 -16.16
C CYS A 28 -15.73 -21.49 -16.27
N PHE A 29 -16.25 -20.36 -16.71
CA PHE A 29 -15.47 -19.14 -16.90
C PHE A 29 -16.34 -17.90 -16.87
N SER A 30 -15.73 -16.75 -16.59
CA SER A 30 -16.38 -15.45 -16.74
C SER A 30 -15.97 -14.78 -18.04
N LEU A 31 -16.89 -14.00 -18.58
CA LEU A 31 -16.74 -13.22 -19.80
C LEU A 31 -17.01 -11.76 -19.51
N LYS A 32 -16.34 -10.89 -20.26
CA LYS A 32 -16.61 -9.46 -20.28
C LYS A 32 -16.95 -9.03 -21.70
N ASN A 33 -18.04 -8.29 -21.87
CA ASN A 33 -18.39 -7.73 -23.16
C ASN A 33 -17.77 -6.33 -23.37
N GLN A 34 -17.92 -5.78 -24.58
CA GLN A 34 -17.45 -4.44 -24.93
C GLN A 34 -18.06 -3.29 -24.11
N PHE A 35 -19.18 -3.53 -23.42
CA PHE A 35 -19.87 -2.58 -22.55
C PHE A 35 -19.46 -2.72 -21.07
N GLY A 36 -18.51 -3.62 -20.77
CA GLY A 36 -18.03 -3.87 -19.41
C GLY A 36 -18.95 -4.75 -18.57
N GLN A 37 -19.98 -5.36 -19.16
CA GLN A 37 -20.86 -6.30 -18.47
C GLN A 37 -20.17 -7.65 -18.33
N PHE A 38 -20.37 -8.28 -17.17
CA PHE A 38 -19.85 -9.61 -16.90
C PHE A 38 -20.92 -10.68 -17.11
N PHE A 39 -20.49 -11.82 -17.65
CA PHE A 39 -21.31 -13.02 -17.75
C PHE A 39 -20.55 -14.18 -17.12
N LEU A 40 -21.26 -15.04 -16.40
CA LEU A 40 -20.76 -16.33 -15.98
C LEU A 40 -21.25 -17.37 -17.00
N ALA A 41 -20.33 -18.16 -17.53
CA ALA A 41 -20.58 -19.21 -18.50
C ALA A 41 -20.29 -20.58 -17.87
N TYR A 42 -21.17 -21.54 -18.14
CA TYR A 42 -21.04 -22.92 -17.70
C TYR A 42 -21.35 -23.89 -18.85
N TRP A 43 -20.51 -24.89 -19.02
CA TRP A 43 -20.67 -25.91 -20.06
C TRP A 43 -21.82 -26.87 -19.71
N GLY A 44 -22.80 -26.97 -20.60
CA GLY A 44 -23.99 -27.81 -20.44
C GLY A 44 -23.89 -29.19 -21.08
N GLY A 45 -22.82 -29.47 -21.83
CA GLY A 45 -22.61 -30.72 -22.56
C GLY A 45 -22.25 -30.52 -24.03
N ASP A 46 -21.69 -31.57 -24.63
CA ASP A 46 -21.45 -31.67 -26.07
C ASP A 46 -22.50 -32.60 -26.68
N TYR A 47 -23.08 -32.19 -27.79
CA TYR A 47 -24.08 -32.91 -28.57
C TYR A 47 -23.49 -33.22 -29.96
N GLU A 48 -24.22 -33.96 -30.81
CA GLU A 48 -23.70 -34.40 -32.11
C GLU A 48 -23.20 -33.23 -32.97
N ASP A 49 -23.97 -32.14 -33.04
CA ASP A 49 -23.66 -31.02 -33.96
C ASP A 49 -23.24 -29.72 -33.26
N TYR A 50 -23.34 -29.66 -31.92
CA TYR A 50 -23.10 -28.43 -31.16
C TYR A 50 -22.64 -28.66 -29.72
N SER A 51 -21.92 -27.68 -29.17
CA SER A 51 -21.69 -27.54 -27.74
C SER A 51 -22.74 -26.62 -27.12
N ARG A 52 -23.27 -27.00 -25.96
CA ARG A 52 -24.26 -26.23 -25.21
C ARG A 52 -23.63 -25.51 -24.04
N TRP A 53 -24.05 -24.27 -23.81
CA TRP A 53 -23.60 -23.45 -22.70
C TRP A 53 -24.73 -22.67 -22.04
N LEU A 54 -24.61 -22.47 -20.74
CA LEU A 54 -25.49 -21.61 -19.96
C LEU A 54 -24.75 -20.34 -19.60
N TYR A 55 -25.34 -19.20 -19.93
CA TYR A 55 -24.77 -17.88 -19.67
C TYR A 55 -25.71 -17.10 -18.75
N VAL A 56 -25.18 -16.44 -17.73
CA VAL A 56 -25.94 -15.56 -16.85
C VAL A 56 -25.21 -14.24 -16.65
N LEU A 57 -25.95 -13.13 -16.70
CA LEU A 57 -25.39 -11.81 -16.39
C LEU A 57 -25.06 -11.75 -14.89
N VAL A 58 -23.86 -11.32 -14.57
CA VAL A 58 -23.37 -11.19 -13.20
C VAL A 58 -22.74 -9.83 -12.94
N THR A 59 -22.87 -9.31 -11.73
CA THR A 59 -22.13 -8.15 -11.24
C THR A 59 -20.71 -8.56 -10.85
N SER A 60 -19.80 -7.57 -10.77
CA SER A 60 -18.44 -7.82 -10.24
C SER A 60 -18.49 -8.30 -8.79
N GLU A 61 -19.39 -7.76 -7.97
CA GLU A 61 -19.58 -8.19 -6.58
C GLU A 61 -20.01 -9.67 -6.50
N ARG A 62 -20.96 -10.09 -7.36
CA ARG A 62 -21.38 -11.49 -7.45
C ARG A 62 -20.25 -12.41 -7.89
N LEU A 63 -19.42 -11.99 -8.85
CA LEU A 63 -18.23 -12.76 -9.25
C LEU A 63 -17.23 -12.89 -8.10
N ASP A 64 -16.94 -11.81 -7.38
CA ASP A 64 -16.05 -11.85 -6.22
C ASP A 64 -16.56 -12.78 -5.11
N GLU A 65 -17.88 -12.82 -4.86
CA GLU A 65 -18.48 -13.77 -3.91
C GLU A 65 -18.26 -15.22 -4.32
N LEU A 66 -18.33 -15.52 -5.63
CA LEU A 66 -18.09 -16.86 -6.17
C LEU A 66 -16.60 -17.25 -6.05
N THR A 67 -15.67 -16.36 -6.39
CA THR A 67 -14.22 -16.64 -6.29
C THR A 67 -13.73 -16.76 -4.85
N ARG A 68 -14.37 -16.06 -3.91
CA ARG A 68 -14.16 -16.24 -2.46
C ARG A 68 -14.87 -17.44 -1.86
N GLN A 69 -15.59 -18.23 -2.66
CA GLN A 69 -16.37 -19.38 -2.21
C GLN A 69 -17.48 -19.04 -1.20
N ALA A 70 -17.87 -17.75 -1.10
CA ALA A 70 -19.00 -17.30 -0.28
C ALA A 70 -20.36 -17.76 -0.87
N ARG A 71 -20.37 -18.11 -2.16
CA ARG A 71 -21.50 -18.70 -2.87
C ARG A 71 -21.05 -19.79 -3.82
N CYS A 72 -21.93 -20.74 -4.09
CA CYS A 72 -21.70 -21.75 -5.12
C CYS A 72 -22.08 -21.22 -6.52
N VAL A 73 -21.43 -21.75 -7.55
CA VAL A 73 -21.64 -21.41 -8.97
C VAL A 73 -23.11 -21.54 -9.36
N ARG A 74 -23.76 -22.63 -8.92
CA ARG A 74 -25.18 -22.89 -9.18
C ARG A 74 -26.11 -21.76 -8.73
N SER A 75 -25.77 -21.06 -7.65
CA SER A 75 -26.61 -19.98 -7.11
C SER A 75 -26.82 -18.82 -8.10
N ALA A 76 -25.85 -18.58 -9.00
CA ALA A 76 -25.96 -17.56 -10.04
C ALA A 76 -27.04 -17.93 -11.09
N TYR A 77 -27.21 -19.21 -11.38
CA TYR A 77 -28.17 -19.71 -12.37
C TYR A 77 -29.56 -19.93 -11.78
N VAL A 78 -29.65 -20.31 -10.51
CA VAL A 78 -30.94 -20.49 -9.81
C VAL A 78 -31.57 -19.13 -9.48
N ASN A 79 -30.75 -18.16 -9.07
CA ASN A 79 -31.18 -16.80 -8.72
C ASN A 79 -30.40 -15.75 -9.55
N PRO A 80 -30.64 -15.67 -10.87
CA PRO A 80 -29.96 -14.74 -11.76
C PRO A 80 -30.36 -13.29 -11.45
N GLU A 81 -29.38 -12.38 -11.42
CA GLU A 81 -29.59 -10.97 -11.04
C GLU A 81 -30.56 -10.25 -11.99
N ASN A 82 -30.54 -10.58 -13.28
CA ASN A 82 -31.48 -10.06 -14.29
C ASN A 82 -32.71 -10.96 -14.51
N LYS A 83 -32.92 -11.98 -13.66
CA LYS A 83 -34.01 -12.98 -13.78
C LYS A 83 -33.97 -13.86 -15.03
N GLN A 84 -32.86 -13.86 -15.79
CA GLN A 84 -32.72 -14.58 -17.05
C GLN A 84 -31.47 -15.47 -17.05
N VAL A 85 -31.59 -16.64 -17.67
CA VAL A 85 -30.46 -17.50 -18.05
C VAL A 85 -30.53 -17.68 -19.56
N PHE A 86 -29.40 -17.49 -20.23
CA PHE A 86 -29.29 -17.68 -21.67
C PHE A 86 -28.79 -19.09 -21.96
N ASP A 87 -29.48 -19.80 -22.84
CA ASP A 87 -29.07 -21.09 -23.40
C ASP A 87 -28.41 -20.84 -24.76
N ILE A 88 -27.13 -21.17 -24.86
CA ILE A 88 -26.27 -20.91 -26.01
C ILE A 88 -25.92 -22.24 -26.66
N LYS A 89 -26.18 -22.38 -27.96
CA LYS A 89 -25.68 -23.50 -28.76
C LYS A 89 -24.66 -22.98 -29.77
N ILE A 90 -23.48 -23.59 -29.80
CA ILE A 90 -22.41 -23.25 -30.74
C ILE A 90 -22.20 -24.47 -31.64
N TYR A 91 -22.57 -24.35 -32.92
CA TYR A 91 -22.51 -25.45 -33.88
C TYR A 91 -21.09 -25.65 -34.44
N TYR A 92 -20.66 -26.92 -34.58
CA TYR A 92 -19.28 -27.26 -34.95
C TYR A 92 -18.94 -26.94 -36.41
N GLU A 93 -19.87 -27.21 -37.34
CA GLU A 93 -19.59 -27.14 -38.79
C GLU A 93 -19.62 -25.70 -39.33
N GLU A 94 -20.53 -24.86 -38.83
CA GLU A 94 -20.74 -23.50 -39.35
C GLU A 94 -20.22 -22.41 -38.41
N GLY A 95 -19.88 -22.76 -37.16
CA GLY A 95 -19.53 -21.78 -36.12
C GLY A 95 -20.66 -20.80 -35.79
N THR A 96 -21.89 -21.09 -36.23
CA THR A 96 -23.10 -20.34 -35.96
C THR A 96 -23.50 -20.50 -34.49
N THR A 97 -24.14 -19.47 -33.95
CA THR A 97 -24.57 -19.44 -32.55
C THR A 97 -26.07 -19.22 -32.47
N GLU A 98 -26.77 -20.13 -31.79
CA GLU A 98 -28.15 -19.91 -31.36
C GLU A 98 -28.15 -19.43 -29.91
N VAL A 99 -28.92 -18.37 -29.62
CA VAL A 99 -29.12 -17.86 -28.26
C VAL A 99 -30.61 -17.82 -27.96
N SER A 100 -31.02 -18.50 -26.90
CA SER A 100 -32.40 -18.48 -26.41
C SER A 100 -32.44 -18.18 -24.91
N ILE A 101 -33.60 -17.76 -24.41
CA ILE A 101 -33.81 -17.58 -22.96
C ILE A 101 -34.36 -18.87 -22.41
N LEU A 102 -33.69 -19.38 -21.38
CA LEU A 102 -34.10 -20.61 -20.72
C LEU A 102 -35.41 -20.41 -19.95
N GLN A 103 -36.42 -21.20 -20.29
CA GLN A 103 -37.67 -21.28 -19.53
C GLN A 103 -37.43 -22.07 -18.24
N ARG A 104 -38.00 -21.63 -17.12
CA ARG A 104 -37.69 -22.10 -15.74
C ARG A 104 -38.09 -23.55 -15.43
N ASP A 105 -38.29 -24.42 -16.41
CA ASP A 105 -38.52 -25.85 -16.17
C ASP A 105 -37.18 -26.57 -15.98
N TYR A 106 -36.93 -27.01 -14.74
CA TYR A 106 -35.61 -27.39 -14.20
C TYR A 106 -35.16 -28.82 -14.55
N THR A 107 -35.28 -29.27 -15.80
CA THR A 107 -34.69 -30.55 -16.26
C THR A 107 -33.28 -30.40 -16.85
N LEU A 108 -32.70 -29.20 -16.78
CA LEU A 108 -31.42 -28.86 -17.40
C LEU A 108 -30.19 -29.19 -16.56
N SER A 109 -29.09 -29.49 -17.27
CA SER A 109 -27.69 -29.55 -16.81
C SER A 109 -27.15 -28.18 -16.30
N ILE A 110 -27.81 -27.61 -15.29
CA ILE A 110 -27.24 -26.49 -14.51
C ILE A 110 -26.07 -27.00 -13.65
N PRO A 111 -25.17 -26.11 -13.17
CA PRO A 111 -24.06 -26.53 -12.32
C PRO A 111 -24.52 -27.38 -11.13
N PRO A 112 -23.73 -28.39 -10.70
CA PRO A 112 -24.05 -29.22 -9.54
C PRO A 112 -24.30 -28.41 -8.27
N ASP A 113 -25.16 -28.93 -7.41
CA ASP A 113 -25.33 -28.37 -6.06
C ASP A 113 -23.99 -28.40 -5.32
N GLY A 114 -23.64 -27.28 -4.69
CA GLY A 114 -22.38 -27.13 -3.95
C GLY A 114 -21.11 -26.96 -4.80
N MET A 115 -21.19 -26.83 -6.13
CA MET A 115 -20.01 -26.53 -6.94
C MET A 115 -19.39 -25.17 -6.54
N LEU A 116 -18.18 -25.20 -5.98
CA LEU A 116 -17.37 -24.02 -5.64
C LEU A 116 -16.29 -23.83 -6.71
N ILE A 117 -15.84 -22.59 -6.87
CA ILE A 117 -14.62 -22.30 -7.64
C ILE A 117 -13.43 -22.73 -6.78
N ASP A 118 -12.50 -23.48 -7.37
CA ASP A 118 -11.22 -23.78 -6.76
C ASP A 118 -10.26 -22.63 -7.04
N PRO A 119 -9.81 -21.88 -6.00
CA PRO A 119 -8.86 -20.78 -6.16
C PRO A 119 -7.58 -21.16 -6.93
N GLU A 120 -7.07 -22.38 -6.77
CA GLU A 120 -5.84 -22.84 -7.42
C GLU A 120 -6.00 -22.99 -8.94
N LEU A 121 -7.24 -23.16 -9.43
CA LEU A 121 -7.56 -23.35 -10.84
C LEU A 121 -7.86 -22.03 -11.58
N ILE A 122 -7.91 -20.90 -10.87
CA ILE A 122 -8.28 -19.62 -11.48
C ILE A 122 -7.18 -19.14 -12.42
N THR A 123 -7.50 -19.05 -13.71
CA THR A 123 -6.62 -18.49 -14.73
C THR A 123 -7.13 -17.13 -15.20
N CYS A 124 -6.30 -16.09 -15.10
CA CYS A 124 -6.64 -14.73 -15.51
C CYS A 124 -6.31 -14.52 -17.00
N HIS A 125 -7.26 -14.00 -17.78
CA HIS A 125 -7.08 -13.73 -19.22
C HIS A 125 -7.10 -12.25 -19.59
N MET A 126 -7.40 -11.37 -18.62
CA MET A 126 -7.45 -9.92 -18.79
C MET A 126 -6.58 -9.26 -17.72
N PRO A 127 -5.79 -8.21 -18.04
CA PRO A 127 -4.91 -7.57 -17.06
C PRO A 127 -5.66 -7.08 -15.82
N GLU A 128 -6.89 -6.57 -15.98
CA GLU A 128 -7.71 -6.10 -14.87
C GLU A 128 -8.23 -7.22 -13.94
N SER A 129 -8.15 -8.50 -14.32
CA SER A 129 -8.52 -9.62 -13.46
C SER A 129 -7.38 -10.08 -12.54
N GLU A 130 -6.14 -9.61 -12.75
CA GLU A 130 -4.95 -10.07 -12.01
C GLU A 130 -4.76 -9.43 -10.62
N TRP A 131 -5.82 -8.92 -10.00
CA TRP A 131 -5.77 -8.34 -8.65
C TRP A 131 -5.71 -9.42 -7.56
N GLY A 132 -5.12 -9.10 -6.41
CA GLY A 132 -5.09 -9.99 -5.23
C GLY A 132 -6.01 -9.51 -4.10
N PHE A 133 -6.09 -8.19 -3.92
CA PHE A 133 -6.90 -7.56 -2.87
C PHE A 133 -7.69 -6.38 -3.43
N LYS A 134 -8.84 -6.08 -2.83
CA LYS A 134 -9.59 -4.83 -3.01
C LYS A 134 -9.52 -4.04 -1.72
N LEU A 135 -9.06 -2.79 -1.81
CA LEU A 135 -9.08 -1.84 -0.71
C LEU A 135 -10.23 -0.87 -0.91
N ARG A 136 -11.24 -0.98 -0.06
CA ARG A 136 -12.39 -0.07 -0.01
C ARG A 136 -12.18 0.98 1.08
N ILE A 137 -12.28 2.25 0.71
CA ILE A 137 -12.15 3.42 1.57
C ILE A 137 -13.52 4.08 1.68
N SER A 138 -14.11 4.05 2.87
CA SER A 138 -15.47 4.56 3.10
C SER A 138 -15.54 5.42 4.37
N LYS A 139 -16.47 6.39 4.41
CA LYS A 139 -16.75 7.12 5.66
C LYS A 139 -17.61 6.25 6.58
N LYS A 140 -17.38 6.33 7.90
CA LYS A 140 -18.20 5.70 8.95
C LYS A 140 -19.68 6.14 8.95
N SER A 141 -19.97 7.29 8.34
CA SER A 141 -21.30 7.90 8.35
C SER A 141 -22.30 7.10 7.49
N LYS A 142 -23.56 7.02 7.96
CA LYS A 142 -24.68 6.44 7.20
C LYS A 142 -25.09 7.25 5.96
N LYS A 143 -24.65 8.51 5.83
CA LYS A 143 -24.85 9.29 4.60
C LYS A 143 -23.77 8.86 3.60
N HIS A 144 -24.17 8.57 2.35
CA HIS A 144 -23.31 8.21 1.20
C HIS A 144 -22.33 9.32 0.79
N VAL A 145 -21.56 9.85 1.73
CA VAL A 145 -20.57 10.89 1.50
C VAL A 145 -19.27 10.18 1.15
N ALA A 146 -18.81 10.40 -0.09
CA ALA A 146 -17.52 9.90 -0.54
C ALA A 146 -16.36 10.49 0.30
N PRO A 147 -15.28 9.74 0.50
CA PRO A 147 -14.06 10.29 1.11
C PRO A 147 -13.46 11.38 0.21
N GLU A 148 -12.76 12.33 0.83
CA GLU A 148 -12.09 13.40 0.07
C GLU A 148 -10.90 12.85 -0.72
N ARG A 149 -10.64 13.42 -1.91
CA ARG A 149 -9.54 12.99 -2.79
C ARG A 149 -8.18 12.98 -2.07
N SER A 150 -7.86 14.04 -1.33
CA SER A 150 -6.60 14.17 -0.59
C SER A 150 -6.44 13.08 0.48
N VAL A 151 -7.52 12.74 1.16
CA VAL A 151 -7.56 11.67 2.18
C VAL A 151 -7.34 10.31 1.52
N VAL A 152 -8.03 10.04 0.41
CA VAL A 152 -7.87 8.82 -0.38
C VAL A 152 -6.42 8.63 -0.79
N THR A 153 -5.78 9.65 -1.38
CA THR A 153 -4.37 9.56 -1.80
C THR A 153 -3.44 9.28 -0.62
N ARG A 154 -3.63 9.98 0.51
CA ARG A 154 -2.81 9.77 1.72
C ARG A 154 -2.97 8.36 2.29
N ILE A 155 -4.18 7.82 2.29
CA ILE A 155 -4.44 6.43 2.74
C ILE A 155 -3.76 5.45 1.79
N MET A 156 -3.92 5.64 0.47
CA MET A 156 -3.29 4.77 -0.53
C MET A 156 -1.78 4.74 -0.36
N ASP A 157 -1.15 5.91 -0.21
CA ASP A 157 0.30 6.01 -0.03
C ASP A 157 0.74 5.35 1.29
N SER A 158 0.09 5.70 2.41
CA SER A 158 0.45 5.19 3.74
C SER A 158 0.24 3.68 3.86
N PHE A 159 -0.90 3.17 3.36
CA PHE A 159 -1.20 1.73 3.37
C PHE A 159 -0.26 0.95 2.45
N SER A 160 0.02 1.44 1.24
CA SER A 160 0.89 0.74 0.29
C SER A 160 2.32 0.64 0.80
N VAL A 161 2.88 1.74 1.35
CA VAL A 161 4.21 1.73 1.96
C VAL A 161 4.29 0.72 3.11
N MET A 162 3.30 0.73 4.01
CA MET A 162 3.26 -0.23 5.13
C MET A 162 3.19 -1.68 4.64
N LEU A 163 2.37 -1.96 3.62
CA LEU A 163 2.23 -3.29 3.04
C LEU A 163 3.54 -3.74 2.36
N GLU A 164 4.19 -2.85 1.61
CA GLU A 164 5.45 -3.10 0.94
C GLU A 164 6.60 -3.40 1.92
N GLU A 165 6.68 -2.67 3.05
CA GLU A 165 7.67 -2.92 4.10
C GLU A 165 7.51 -4.32 4.71
N LEU A 166 6.27 -4.71 5.03
CA LEU A 166 5.96 -6.04 5.56
C LEU A 166 6.21 -7.15 4.53
N MET A 167 5.92 -6.90 3.25
CA MET A 167 6.26 -7.82 2.17
C MET A 167 7.77 -7.96 2.03
N GLN A 168 8.52 -6.86 2.12
CA GLN A 168 9.98 -6.83 1.98
C GLN A 168 10.67 -7.69 3.04
N ASP A 169 10.15 -7.68 4.27
CA ASP A 169 10.58 -8.55 5.38
C ASP A 169 10.44 -10.04 5.02
N ILE A 170 9.36 -10.41 4.33
CA ILE A 170 9.07 -11.80 3.93
C ILE A 170 9.94 -12.25 2.74
N ILE A 171 10.10 -11.40 1.72
CA ILE A 171 10.78 -11.77 0.45
C ILE A 171 12.28 -11.44 0.43
N GLY A 172 12.79 -10.76 1.45
CA GLY A 172 14.21 -10.48 1.63
C GLY A 172 14.76 -9.41 0.70
N LYS A 173 15.49 -9.77 -0.37
CA LYS A 173 16.19 -8.82 -1.27
C LYS A 173 15.40 -8.42 -2.53
N LYS A 174 14.29 -9.11 -2.83
CA LYS A 174 13.44 -8.80 -3.98
C LYS A 174 12.63 -7.54 -3.69
N SER A 175 12.31 -6.72 -4.68
CA SER A 175 11.49 -5.52 -4.48
C SER A 175 10.01 -5.88 -4.32
N ALA A 176 9.43 -5.51 -3.19
CA ALA A 176 7.98 -5.47 -3.03
C ALA A 176 7.41 -4.23 -3.75
N SER A 177 6.21 -4.36 -4.31
CA SER A 177 5.50 -3.25 -4.94
C SER A 177 4.01 -3.54 -4.97
N VAL A 178 3.21 -2.53 -4.64
CA VAL A 178 1.75 -2.53 -4.67
C VAL A 178 1.30 -1.42 -5.61
N TYR A 179 0.36 -1.70 -6.51
CA TYR A 179 -0.12 -0.70 -7.45
C TYR A 179 -1.63 -0.80 -7.67
N PRO A 180 -2.29 0.36 -7.88
CA PRO A 180 -3.70 0.40 -8.23
C PRO A 180 -3.91 -0.18 -9.63
N LEU A 181 -4.89 -1.06 -9.78
CA LEU A 181 -5.26 -1.71 -11.04
C LEU A 181 -6.51 -1.07 -11.66
N GLU A 182 -7.56 -0.89 -10.86
CA GLU A 182 -8.83 -0.27 -11.26
C GLU A 182 -9.49 0.41 -10.06
N ALA A 183 -10.41 1.35 -10.34
CA ALA A 183 -11.23 2.01 -9.32
C ALA A 183 -12.71 2.02 -9.74
N SER A 184 -13.62 1.82 -8.78
CA SER A 184 -15.06 1.73 -9.03
C SER A 184 -15.86 2.91 -8.42
N PHE A 185 -17.10 3.13 -8.90
CA PHE A 185 -17.99 4.22 -8.45
C PHE A 185 -18.65 3.90 -7.10
N GLY A 186 -18.70 4.88 -6.19
CA GLY A 186 -19.25 4.73 -4.84
C GLY A 186 -18.21 5.09 -3.78
N SER A 187 -18.31 4.51 -2.57
CA SER A 187 -17.15 4.48 -1.65
C SER A 187 -15.90 4.06 -2.43
N PHE A 188 -14.81 4.82 -2.34
CA PHE A 188 -13.65 4.64 -3.21
C PHE A 188 -13.05 3.25 -2.99
N GLU A 189 -13.16 2.37 -3.98
CA GLU A 189 -12.61 1.02 -3.94
C GLU A 189 -11.58 0.86 -5.05
N VAL A 190 -10.44 0.27 -4.71
CA VAL A 190 -9.31 0.04 -5.61
C VAL A 190 -8.91 -1.41 -5.58
N SER A 191 -8.85 -2.04 -6.75
CA SER A 191 -8.23 -3.36 -6.91
C SER A 191 -6.71 -3.19 -6.91
N LEU A 192 -6.02 -3.94 -6.06
CA LEU A 192 -4.58 -3.90 -5.86
C LEU A 192 -3.95 -5.17 -6.44
N LYS A 193 -2.91 -4.95 -7.24
CA LYS A 193 -2.02 -6.03 -7.69
C LYS A 193 -0.68 -5.88 -6.99
N THR A 194 -0.04 -7.02 -6.71
CA THR A 194 1.25 -7.07 -6.01
C THR A 194 2.26 -7.84 -6.84
N SER A 195 3.55 -7.58 -6.62
CA SER A 195 4.61 -8.37 -7.26
C SER A 195 4.77 -9.79 -6.69
N HIS A 196 4.26 -10.02 -5.46
CA HIS A 196 4.43 -11.27 -4.71
C HIS A 196 3.18 -11.56 -3.88
N ASN A 197 2.19 -12.23 -4.48
CA ASN A 197 0.88 -12.48 -3.88
C ASN A 197 0.95 -13.15 -2.50
N GLN A 198 1.70 -14.25 -2.34
CA GLN A 198 1.83 -14.95 -1.06
C GLN A 198 2.41 -14.05 0.06
N ALA A 199 3.40 -13.21 -0.27
CA ALA A 199 3.98 -12.29 0.69
C ALA A 199 2.99 -11.19 1.08
N ALA A 200 2.18 -10.73 0.12
CA ALA A 200 1.11 -9.78 0.40
C ALA A 200 0.04 -10.39 1.33
N CYS A 201 -0.35 -11.65 1.14
CA CYS A 201 -1.27 -12.36 2.06
C CYS A 201 -0.75 -12.35 3.50
N MET A 202 0.49 -12.78 3.67
CA MET A 202 1.14 -12.83 4.99
C MET A 202 1.28 -11.42 5.61
N ALA A 203 1.57 -10.41 4.80
CA ALA A 203 1.66 -9.03 5.26
C ALA A 203 0.30 -8.47 5.70
N VAL A 204 -0.77 -8.78 4.97
CA VAL A 204 -2.15 -8.42 5.34
C VAL A 204 -2.57 -9.06 6.65
N GLU A 205 -2.29 -10.36 6.84
CA GLU A 205 -2.58 -11.05 8.10
C GLU A 205 -1.80 -10.44 9.27
N LYS A 206 -0.53 -10.07 9.06
CA LYS A 206 0.27 -9.32 10.04
C LYS A 206 -0.41 -7.99 10.41
N ILE A 207 -0.90 -7.23 9.43
CA ILE A 207 -1.63 -5.96 9.68
C ILE A 207 -2.89 -6.23 10.50
N LYS A 208 -3.72 -7.19 10.08
CA LYS A 208 -4.97 -7.57 10.77
C LYS A 208 -4.72 -7.91 12.24
N ARG A 209 -3.70 -8.71 12.50
CA ARG A 209 -3.29 -9.09 13.87
C ARG A 209 -2.86 -7.87 14.69
N LEU A 210 -2.01 -7.00 14.13
CA LEU A 210 -1.54 -5.79 14.82
C LEU A 210 -2.69 -4.87 15.26
N VAL A 211 -3.69 -4.70 14.41
CA VAL A 211 -4.77 -3.72 14.64
C VAL A 211 -6.00 -4.28 15.35
N SER A 212 -6.20 -5.61 15.34
CA SER A 212 -7.42 -6.25 15.88
C SER A 212 -7.16 -7.16 17.08
N GLU A 213 -5.96 -7.73 17.20
CA GLU A 213 -5.71 -8.86 18.09
C GLU A 213 -4.49 -8.65 19.02
N SER A 214 -3.73 -7.57 18.83
CA SER A 214 -2.47 -7.38 19.52
C SER A 214 -2.65 -7.06 21.01
N THR A 215 -2.18 -7.96 21.87
CA THR A 215 -2.10 -7.76 23.33
C THR A 215 -0.77 -7.13 23.76
N ASN A 216 0.28 -7.24 22.93
CA ASN A 216 1.59 -6.64 23.14
C ASN A 216 2.12 -6.06 21.82
N LEU A 217 1.55 -4.91 21.46
CA LEU A 217 1.81 -4.23 20.19
C LEU A 217 3.29 -3.88 19.99
N GLU A 218 3.98 -3.44 21.04
CA GLU A 218 5.39 -3.06 20.96
C GLU A 218 6.29 -4.22 20.56
N GLN A 219 6.09 -5.38 21.20
CA GLN A 219 6.86 -6.58 20.92
C GLN A 219 6.58 -7.12 19.51
N GLU A 220 5.31 -7.10 19.07
CA GLU A 220 4.94 -7.54 17.72
C GLU A 220 5.51 -6.61 16.65
N LEU A 221 5.41 -5.29 16.83
CA LEU A 221 6.05 -4.32 15.93
C LEU A 221 7.56 -4.52 15.87
N HIS A 222 8.20 -4.83 17.00
CA HIS A 222 9.64 -5.13 17.05
C HIS A 222 9.98 -6.40 16.27
N GLN A 223 9.20 -7.49 16.43
CA GLN A 223 9.42 -8.74 15.69
C GLN A 223 9.22 -8.57 14.17
N LEU A 224 8.29 -7.70 13.78
CA LEU A 224 7.99 -7.43 12.38
C LEU A 224 8.92 -6.41 11.72
N ASN A 225 9.81 -5.77 12.50
CA ASN A 225 10.65 -4.65 12.05
C ASN A 225 9.82 -3.55 11.34
N LEU A 226 8.54 -3.42 11.70
CA LEU A 226 7.64 -2.40 11.18
C LEU A 226 7.86 -1.11 11.96
N ASP A 227 7.90 0.01 11.25
CA ASP A 227 7.99 1.32 11.86
C ASP A 227 6.63 1.71 12.49
N PRO A 228 6.56 1.91 13.82
CA PRO A 228 5.29 2.25 14.48
C PRO A 228 4.69 3.57 13.96
N TYR A 229 5.50 4.51 13.44
CA TYR A 229 4.99 5.75 12.84
C TYR A 229 4.11 5.50 11.61
N ARG A 230 4.39 4.46 10.81
CA ARG A 230 3.58 4.14 9.62
C ARG A 230 2.16 3.77 10.01
N LEU A 231 2.05 2.88 11.01
CA LEU A 231 0.76 2.47 11.53
C LEU A 231 0.05 3.62 12.25
N GLN A 232 0.80 4.46 12.98
CA GLN A 232 0.23 5.64 13.64
C GLN A 232 -0.31 6.64 12.61
N GLU A 233 0.47 6.99 11.59
CA GLU A 233 0.08 7.93 10.52
C GLU A 233 -1.20 7.44 9.84
N LEU A 234 -1.25 6.16 9.45
CA LEU A 234 -2.45 5.58 8.85
C LEU A 234 -3.65 5.65 9.80
N SER A 235 -3.44 5.30 11.08
CA SER A 235 -4.48 5.32 12.11
C SER A 235 -5.05 6.72 12.34
N GLU A 236 -4.19 7.74 12.38
CA GLU A 236 -4.56 9.14 12.54
C GLU A 236 -5.33 9.64 11.33
N ILE A 237 -4.88 9.34 10.11
CA ILE A 237 -5.62 9.68 8.88
C ILE A 237 -7.03 9.07 8.92
N ILE A 238 -7.14 7.79 9.32
CA ILE A 238 -8.43 7.11 9.40
C ILE A 238 -9.33 7.75 10.48
N ARG A 239 -8.78 8.00 11.68
CA ARG A 239 -9.52 8.59 12.80
C ARG A 239 -10.04 9.98 12.45
N ASP A 240 -9.16 10.87 12.02
CA ASP A 240 -9.45 12.29 11.82
C ASP A 240 -10.45 12.52 10.68
N ASN A 241 -10.52 11.58 9.73
CA ASN A 241 -11.42 11.65 8.58
C ASN A 241 -12.63 10.71 8.70
N TYR A 242 -12.82 10.06 9.85
CA TYR A 242 -13.91 9.11 10.12
C TYR A 242 -14.01 8.02 9.05
N ILE A 243 -12.88 7.41 8.68
CA ILE A 243 -12.80 6.40 7.63
C ILE A 243 -12.92 4.98 8.21
N VAL A 244 -13.38 4.05 7.38
CA VAL A 244 -13.23 2.61 7.53
C VAL A 244 -12.56 2.09 6.25
N LEU A 245 -11.47 1.36 6.43
CA LEU A 245 -10.84 0.59 5.36
C LEU A 245 -11.39 -0.83 5.41
N THR A 246 -11.86 -1.35 4.29
CA THR A 246 -12.21 -2.76 4.15
C THR A 246 -11.28 -3.37 3.13
N LEU A 247 -10.50 -4.36 3.54
CA LEU A 247 -9.64 -5.11 2.67
C LEU A 247 -10.27 -6.47 2.37
N SER A 248 -10.65 -6.67 1.11
CA SER A 248 -11.30 -7.88 0.64
C SER A 248 -10.35 -8.67 -0.26
N PRO A 249 -10.15 -9.96 -0.03
CA PRO A 249 -9.33 -10.79 -0.90
C PRO A 249 -10.06 -11.16 -2.19
N LYS A 250 -9.29 -11.58 -3.21
CA LYS A 250 -9.86 -12.20 -4.42
C LYS A 250 -10.40 -13.60 -4.16
N THR A 251 -9.63 -14.40 -3.44
CA THR A 251 -9.96 -15.78 -3.09
C THR A 251 -9.69 -16.01 -1.60
N SER A 252 -10.26 -17.08 -1.05
CA SER A 252 -10.04 -17.51 0.33
C SER A 252 -8.57 -17.87 0.64
N GLU A 253 -7.75 -18.15 -0.38
CA GLU A 253 -6.30 -18.36 -0.22
C GLU A 253 -5.55 -17.10 0.22
N PHE A 254 -6.02 -15.92 -0.20
CA PHE A 254 -5.36 -14.66 0.15
C PHE A 254 -5.66 -14.25 1.59
N LEU A 255 -6.94 -14.36 1.97
CA LEU A 255 -7.46 -14.06 3.29
C LEU A 255 -8.79 -14.81 3.44
N ALA A 256 -9.04 -15.42 4.59
CA ALA A 256 -10.26 -16.21 4.78
C ALA A 256 -11.54 -15.35 4.73
N GLU A 257 -11.47 -14.17 5.36
CA GLU A 257 -12.61 -13.25 5.54
C GLU A 257 -12.13 -11.81 5.35
N PRO A 258 -12.92 -10.92 4.72
CA PRO A 258 -12.58 -9.50 4.63
C PRO A 258 -12.23 -8.90 6.00
N PHE A 259 -11.21 -8.05 6.03
CA PHE A 259 -10.74 -7.38 7.24
C PHE A 259 -11.10 -5.90 7.21
N GLU A 260 -11.61 -5.37 8.32
CA GLU A 260 -11.96 -3.95 8.46
C GLU A 260 -11.08 -3.21 9.47
N PHE A 261 -10.44 -2.14 9.02
CA PHE A 261 -9.65 -1.25 9.85
C PHE A 261 -10.39 0.06 10.11
N GLY A 262 -10.45 0.45 11.38
CA GLY A 262 -10.87 1.78 11.80
C GLY A 262 -12.23 1.85 12.47
N ARG A 263 -13.00 0.76 12.58
CA ARG A 263 -14.33 0.79 13.24
C ARG A 263 -14.26 1.15 14.73
N SER A 264 -13.35 0.52 15.46
CA SER A 264 -13.13 0.68 16.91
C SER A 264 -11.63 0.61 17.22
N GLY A 265 -11.24 0.91 18.47
CA GLY A 265 -9.87 0.71 18.96
C GLY A 265 -8.79 1.69 18.45
N LEU A 266 -9.11 2.60 17.51
CA LEU A 266 -8.13 3.55 16.96
C LEU A 266 -7.48 4.45 18.00
N ASN A 267 -8.24 4.94 18.99
CA ASN A 267 -7.68 5.86 19.99
C ASN A 267 -6.65 5.15 20.88
N ASP A 268 -6.97 3.95 21.37
CA ASP A 268 -6.08 3.15 22.20
C ASP A 268 -4.84 2.72 21.41
N LEU A 269 -5.03 2.33 20.13
CA LEU A 269 -3.94 2.03 19.21
C LEU A 269 -3.01 3.23 19.03
N ILE A 270 -3.54 4.41 18.69
CA ILE A 270 -2.75 5.63 18.49
C ILE A 270 -2.02 6.03 19.77
N GLN A 271 -2.67 5.95 20.93
CA GLN A 271 -2.03 6.29 22.20
C GLN A 271 -0.88 5.34 22.54
N THR A 272 -1.07 4.04 22.30
CA THR A 272 -0.01 3.03 22.49
C THR A 272 1.16 3.32 21.56
N LEU A 273 0.89 3.54 20.27
CA LEU A 273 1.92 3.85 19.27
C LEU A 273 2.67 5.15 19.59
N ALA A 274 1.97 6.19 20.05
CA ALA A 274 2.58 7.46 20.43
C ALA A 274 3.56 7.30 21.59
N ASN A 275 3.21 6.48 22.59
CA ASN A 275 4.10 6.19 23.71
C ASN A 275 5.35 5.40 23.26
N SER A 276 5.19 4.44 22.35
CA SER A 276 6.32 3.72 21.77
C SER A 276 7.23 4.66 20.96
N ASN A 277 6.63 5.58 20.19
CA ASN A 277 7.32 6.51 19.31
C ASN A 277 8.19 7.56 20.02
N LEU A 278 8.05 7.74 21.33
CA LEU A 278 8.97 8.57 22.12
C LEU A 278 10.44 8.13 21.95
N THR A 279 10.67 6.84 21.69
CA THR A 279 12.00 6.24 21.60
C THR A 279 12.33 5.65 20.24
N PHE A 280 11.41 5.64 19.27
CA PHE A 280 11.69 5.13 17.93
C PHE A 280 11.82 6.25 16.91
N VAL A 281 12.63 6.04 15.87
CA VAL A 281 12.78 6.96 14.74
C VAL A 281 12.89 6.16 13.44
N ASP A 282 12.08 6.53 12.43
CA ASP A 282 12.16 5.97 11.08
C ASP A 282 13.55 6.24 10.48
N SER A 283 14.12 5.24 9.79
CA SER A 283 15.44 5.40 9.21
C SER A 283 15.49 6.61 8.26
N SER A 284 14.54 6.84 7.36
CA SER A 284 14.55 7.98 6.43
C SER A 284 14.67 9.35 7.10
N LYS A 285 14.37 9.46 8.40
CA LYS A 285 14.51 10.67 9.23
C LYS A 285 15.90 10.86 9.82
N ILE A 286 16.80 9.88 9.70
CA ILE A 286 18.19 9.98 10.14
C ILE A 286 19.09 10.40 8.97
N PRO A 287 19.79 11.53 9.06
CA PRO A 287 20.68 12.01 8.02
C PRO A 287 21.89 11.10 7.83
N GLN A 288 22.44 11.11 6.61
CA GLN A 288 23.67 10.38 6.27
C GLN A 288 24.86 11.28 5.90
N ALA A 289 24.61 12.55 5.59
CA ALA A 289 25.67 13.52 5.30
C ALA A 289 26.17 14.14 6.61
N ASN A 290 27.44 13.95 6.94
CA ASN A 290 28.02 14.39 8.22
C ASN A 290 28.60 15.80 8.22
N ASN A 291 28.51 16.55 7.13
CA ASN A 291 29.08 17.90 7.01
C ASN A 291 27.98 18.95 6.90
N LEU A 292 27.72 19.67 8.00
CA LEU A 292 26.70 20.73 8.06
C LEU A 292 27.03 21.93 7.16
N GLN A 293 28.31 22.25 6.97
CA GLN A 293 28.73 23.35 6.09
C GLN A 293 28.31 23.10 4.64
N ARG A 294 28.47 21.85 4.16
CA ARG A 294 28.00 21.47 2.81
C ARG A 294 26.48 21.49 2.69
N VAL A 295 25.76 21.14 3.76
CA VAL A 295 24.29 21.29 3.78
C VAL A 295 23.92 22.77 3.61
N LEU A 296 24.59 23.69 4.31
CA LEU A 296 24.36 25.13 4.16
C LEU A 296 24.74 25.64 2.75
N GLU A 297 25.78 25.10 2.13
CA GLU A 297 26.17 25.43 0.76
C GLU A 297 25.10 25.02 -0.26
N VAL A 298 24.57 23.79 -0.15
CA VAL A 298 23.43 23.31 -0.96
C VAL A 298 22.25 24.26 -0.83
N LEU A 299 21.89 24.65 0.40
CA LEU A 299 20.77 25.54 0.67
C LEU A 299 21.00 26.93 0.04
N SER A 300 22.19 27.48 0.19
CA SER A 300 22.55 28.81 -0.33
C SER A 300 22.50 28.84 -1.86
N LYS A 301 22.95 27.78 -2.53
CA LYS A 301 22.83 27.66 -4.00
C LYS A 301 21.37 27.52 -4.43
N LYS A 302 20.54 26.78 -3.68
CA LYS A 302 19.10 26.67 -3.96
C LYS A 302 18.38 27.99 -3.81
N GLU A 303 18.73 28.78 -2.79
CA GLU A 303 18.13 30.09 -2.54
C GLU A 303 18.37 31.05 -3.72
N LYS A 304 19.58 31.01 -4.31
CA LYS A 304 19.94 31.78 -5.50
C LYS A 304 19.29 31.29 -6.80
N GLY A 305 18.51 30.21 -6.76
CA GLY A 305 17.88 29.62 -7.93
C GLY A 305 18.84 28.85 -8.84
N GLU A 306 20.04 28.48 -8.34
CA GLU A 306 21.03 27.74 -9.13
C GLU A 306 20.55 26.31 -9.40
N HIS A 307 20.84 25.80 -10.59
CA HIS A 307 20.72 24.37 -10.88
C HIS A 307 21.88 23.65 -10.18
N ILE A 308 21.57 22.81 -9.20
CA ILE A 308 22.57 22.14 -8.38
C ILE A 308 22.82 20.75 -8.93
N THR A 309 24.04 20.53 -9.41
CA THR A 309 24.61 19.21 -9.65
C THR A 309 25.76 18.96 -8.66
N TYR A 310 26.23 17.72 -8.58
CA TYR A 310 27.25 17.36 -7.58
C TYR A 310 28.60 18.02 -7.85
N GLU A 311 28.90 18.37 -9.12
CA GLU A 311 30.10 19.09 -9.53
C GLU A 311 30.14 20.54 -9.03
N CYS A 312 28.99 21.10 -8.64
CA CYS A 312 28.89 22.48 -8.18
C CYS A 312 29.25 22.64 -6.69
N ILE A 313 29.55 21.57 -5.96
CA ILE A 313 29.74 21.59 -4.50
C ILE A 313 31.04 20.91 -4.12
N ASP A 314 31.90 21.66 -3.44
CA ASP A 314 33.24 21.18 -3.11
C ASP A 314 33.21 20.00 -2.12
N GLY A 315 33.87 18.91 -2.53
CA GLY A 315 33.96 17.67 -1.76
C GLY A 315 32.72 16.77 -1.85
N ILE A 316 31.87 16.98 -2.84
CA ILE A 316 30.88 16.01 -3.31
C ILE A 316 31.35 15.45 -4.66
N SER A 317 31.47 14.13 -4.78
CA SER A 317 32.00 13.46 -5.97
C SER A 317 30.98 12.65 -6.76
N SER A 318 29.70 12.67 -6.35
CA SER A 318 28.64 11.94 -7.04
C SER A 318 27.25 12.49 -6.73
N GLN A 319 26.29 12.26 -7.64
CA GLN A 319 24.89 12.60 -7.43
C GLN A 319 24.33 11.98 -6.15
N ARG A 320 24.69 10.72 -5.86
CA ARG A 320 24.28 10.02 -4.64
C ARG A 320 24.75 10.75 -3.36
N GLN A 321 25.93 11.33 -3.36
CA GLN A 321 26.40 12.12 -2.22
C GLN A 321 25.65 13.45 -2.12
N LEU A 322 25.32 14.10 -3.23
CA LEU A 322 24.45 15.28 -3.25
C LEU A 322 23.07 14.96 -2.65
N ASP A 323 22.47 13.83 -3.04
CA ASP A 323 21.17 13.38 -2.52
C ASP A 323 21.19 13.17 -1.00
N TYR A 324 22.33 12.75 -0.43
CA TYR A 324 22.48 12.68 1.04
C TYR A 324 22.45 14.05 1.72
N HIS A 325 22.93 15.10 1.06
CA HIS A 325 22.84 16.46 1.60
C HIS A 325 21.43 17.04 1.44
N PHE A 326 20.71 16.73 0.35
CA PHE A 326 19.28 17.03 0.25
C PHE A 326 18.50 16.34 1.36
N THR A 327 18.75 15.05 1.58
CA THR A 327 18.11 14.30 2.68
C THR A 327 18.43 14.90 4.04
N ALA A 328 19.69 15.30 4.28
CA ALA A 328 20.08 15.96 5.52
C ALA A 328 19.36 17.30 5.74
N ALA A 329 19.23 18.13 4.70
CA ALA A 329 18.46 19.37 4.75
C ALA A 329 16.98 19.12 5.03
N ILE A 330 16.40 18.05 4.47
CA ILE A 330 15.03 17.63 4.75
C ILE A 330 14.89 17.19 6.22
N CYS A 331 15.83 16.39 6.73
CA CYS A 331 15.81 15.93 8.13
C CYS A 331 15.85 17.10 9.13
N LEU A 332 16.56 18.19 8.81
CA LEU A 332 16.60 19.42 9.61
C LEU A 332 15.35 20.33 9.43
N GLY A 333 14.44 19.96 8.53
CA GLY A 333 13.26 20.75 8.17
C GLY A 333 13.58 22.01 7.35
N LEU A 334 14.76 22.06 6.70
CA LEU A 334 15.20 23.19 5.88
C LEU A 334 14.75 23.03 4.41
N MET A 335 14.38 21.82 4.01
CA MET A 335 13.86 21.51 2.67
C MET A 335 12.63 20.60 2.74
N ASN A 336 11.75 20.74 1.77
CA ASN A 336 10.64 19.83 1.51
C ASN A 336 11.12 18.60 0.72
N LYS A 337 10.32 17.52 0.71
CA LYS A 337 10.61 16.28 -0.05
C LYS A 337 10.79 16.52 -1.56
N ASN A 338 10.17 17.56 -2.12
CA ASN A 338 10.34 17.98 -3.52
C ASN A 338 11.59 18.86 -3.75
N HIS A 339 12.50 18.92 -2.78
CA HIS A 339 13.73 19.71 -2.80
C HIS A 339 13.53 21.24 -2.92
N SER A 340 12.36 21.76 -2.56
CA SER A 340 12.14 23.19 -2.36
C SER A 340 12.55 23.63 -0.94
N LEU A 341 13.04 24.87 -0.79
CA LEU A 341 13.38 25.44 0.52
C LEU A 341 12.11 25.69 1.35
N THR A 342 12.16 25.35 2.63
CA THR A 342 11.14 25.78 3.61
C THR A 342 11.40 27.23 4.04
N ALA A 343 10.47 27.82 4.79
CA ALA A 343 10.71 29.12 5.43
C ALA A 343 11.96 29.10 6.33
N ALA A 344 12.15 28.00 7.09
CA ALA A 344 13.33 27.77 7.91
C ALA A 344 14.62 27.68 7.08
N GLY A 345 14.56 27.01 5.92
CA GLY A 345 15.68 26.92 4.97
C GLY A 345 16.08 28.27 4.37
N LYS A 346 15.10 29.11 4.04
CA LYS A 346 15.38 30.49 3.59
C LYS A 346 15.97 31.34 4.70
N PHE A 347 15.40 31.26 5.91
CA PHE A 347 15.87 32.03 7.05
C PHE A 347 17.34 31.73 7.39
N VAL A 348 17.76 30.46 7.43
CA VAL A 348 19.18 30.14 7.71
C VAL A 348 20.14 30.64 6.63
N CYS A 349 19.68 30.82 5.38
CA CYS A 349 20.50 31.41 4.32
C CYS A 349 20.72 32.91 4.54
N LEU A 350 19.73 33.61 5.11
CA LEU A 350 19.81 35.04 5.44
C LEU A 350 20.72 35.35 6.64
N LEU A 351 20.97 34.38 7.52
CA LEU A 351 21.85 34.59 8.68
C LEU A 351 23.29 34.84 8.24
N GLU A 352 23.94 35.83 8.83
CA GLU A 352 25.34 36.16 8.55
C GLU A 352 26.28 35.50 9.56
N GLY A 353 27.39 34.97 9.04
CA GLY A 353 28.43 34.36 9.87
C GLY A 353 28.12 32.92 10.33
N LYS A 354 29.20 32.18 10.61
CA LYS A 354 29.12 30.77 11.00
C LYS A 354 28.37 30.58 12.33
N ALA A 355 28.62 31.45 13.31
CA ALA A 355 28.03 31.33 14.64
C ALA A 355 26.49 31.39 14.62
N ALA A 356 25.92 32.39 13.93
CA ALA A 356 24.46 32.53 13.85
C ALA A 356 23.80 31.34 13.11
N LYS A 357 24.41 30.88 12.01
CA LYS A 357 23.92 29.70 11.27
C LYS A 357 23.96 28.44 12.13
N TYR A 358 25.05 28.22 12.85
CA TYR A 358 25.21 27.03 13.69
C TYR A 358 24.33 27.07 14.95
N GLN A 359 24.10 28.25 15.55
CA GLN A 359 23.08 28.43 16.59
C GLN A 359 21.69 28.07 16.08
N TYR A 360 21.31 28.54 14.88
CA TYR A 360 20.03 28.15 14.31
C TYR A 360 19.95 26.64 14.03
N LEU A 361 21.02 26.04 13.49
CA LEU A 361 21.08 24.59 13.26
C LEU A 361 21.02 23.78 14.57
N TYR A 362 21.54 24.31 15.68
CA TYR A 362 21.40 23.73 17.01
C TYR A 362 19.92 23.63 17.40
N ASP A 363 19.19 24.76 17.32
CA ASP A 363 17.75 24.83 17.62
C ASP A 363 16.95 23.91 16.68
N ARG A 364 17.36 23.82 15.41
CA ARG A 364 16.76 22.90 14.44
C ARG A 364 17.03 21.45 14.79
N PHE A 365 18.24 21.09 15.23
CA PHE A 365 18.58 19.73 15.64
C PHE A 365 17.72 19.30 16.82
N GLU A 366 17.60 20.11 17.87
CA GLU A 366 16.76 19.79 19.05
C GLU A 366 15.29 19.55 18.67
N SER A 367 14.78 20.31 17.70
CA SER A 367 13.39 20.24 17.23
C SER A 367 13.14 19.21 16.11
N THR A 368 14.15 18.45 15.67
CA THR A 368 13.90 17.33 14.75
C THR A 368 13.37 16.11 15.51
N GLU A 369 12.68 15.22 14.80
CA GLU A 369 12.25 13.93 15.35
C GLU A 369 13.44 13.14 15.92
N PHE A 370 14.55 13.07 15.19
CA PHE A 370 15.71 12.30 15.65
C PHE A 370 16.45 12.94 16.82
N GLY A 371 16.50 14.27 16.89
CA GLY A 371 17.14 14.99 17.98
C GLY A 371 16.31 14.86 19.25
N TRP A 372 14.99 15.08 19.12
CA TRP A 372 14.05 14.91 20.22
C TRP A 372 14.03 13.48 20.77
N SER A 373 13.91 12.46 19.91
CA SER A 373 13.94 11.07 20.37
C SER A 373 15.27 10.68 21.00
N TRP A 374 16.41 11.22 20.54
CA TRP A 374 17.71 10.97 21.18
C TRP A 374 17.76 11.61 22.57
N MET A 375 17.24 12.83 22.74
CA MET A 375 17.12 13.48 24.04
C MET A 375 16.21 12.69 25.00
N GLN A 376 15.04 12.25 24.55
CA GLN A 376 14.12 11.45 25.36
C GLN A 376 14.73 10.10 25.76
N TRP A 377 15.37 9.40 24.81
CA TRP A 377 16.06 8.14 25.09
C TRP A 377 17.21 8.29 26.10
N ALA A 378 17.96 9.40 26.01
CA ALA A 378 19.05 9.70 26.94
C ALA A 378 18.59 10.29 28.28
N GLY A 379 17.30 10.67 28.40
CA GLY A 379 16.76 11.31 29.60
C GLY A 379 17.25 12.74 29.82
N VAL A 380 17.54 13.48 28.74
CA VAL A 380 18.02 14.88 28.80
C VAL A 380 17.03 15.83 28.12
N ASN A 381 17.13 17.13 28.43
CA ASN A 381 16.23 18.16 27.88
C ASN A 381 16.87 19.04 26.79
N SER A 382 18.17 18.87 26.55
CA SER A 382 18.92 19.64 25.56
C SER A 382 20.00 18.78 24.92
N ILE A 383 20.33 19.07 23.65
CA ILE A 383 21.42 18.38 22.96
C ILE A 383 22.80 18.76 23.53
N SER A 384 22.88 19.83 24.31
CA SER A 384 24.09 20.15 25.06
C SER A 384 24.48 19.08 26.08
N ASP A 385 23.49 18.35 26.61
CA ASP A 385 23.71 17.31 27.61
C ASP A 385 23.85 15.90 27.00
N LEU A 386 23.67 15.77 25.69
CA LEU A 386 23.86 14.51 24.98
C LEU A 386 25.35 14.16 24.86
N ASP A 387 25.69 12.91 25.15
CA ASP A 387 27.02 12.36 24.84
C ASP A 387 27.10 11.96 23.35
N PRO A 388 27.98 12.58 22.53
CA PRO A 388 28.18 12.18 21.14
C PRO A 388 28.61 10.74 20.94
N SER A 389 29.18 10.08 21.96
CA SER A 389 29.58 8.67 21.89
C SER A 389 28.38 7.71 21.97
N SER A 390 27.26 8.16 22.57
CA SER A 390 26.02 7.39 22.72
C SER A 390 25.27 7.17 21.40
N SER A 391 25.64 7.88 20.32
CA SER A 391 24.90 7.85 19.05
C SER A 391 24.77 6.45 18.45
N LYS A 392 25.78 5.58 18.61
CA LYS A 392 25.72 4.19 18.13
C LYS A 392 24.68 3.38 18.88
N LEU A 393 24.62 3.57 20.19
CA LEU A 393 23.67 2.86 21.05
C LEU A 393 22.25 3.33 20.75
N PHE A 394 22.04 4.65 20.68
CA PHE A 394 20.78 5.26 20.26
C PHE A 394 20.31 4.70 18.91
N ILE A 395 21.14 4.79 17.84
CA ILE A 395 20.77 4.25 16.52
C ILE A 395 20.41 2.75 16.60
N SER A 396 21.14 1.96 17.38
CA SER A 396 20.88 0.52 17.48
C SER A 396 19.60 0.15 18.23
N GLN A 397 19.19 0.98 19.20
CA GLN A 397 18.02 0.72 20.04
C GLN A 397 16.75 1.40 19.50
N CYS A 398 16.91 2.57 18.85
CA CYS A 398 15.83 3.47 18.52
C CYS A 398 15.52 3.54 17.02
N VAL A 399 16.45 3.18 16.13
CA VAL A 399 16.26 3.33 14.69
C VAL A 399 16.04 1.98 14.00
N ARG A 400 14.87 1.84 13.38
CA ARG A 400 14.45 0.61 12.68
C ARG A 400 14.81 0.65 11.19
N GLY A 401 14.88 -0.51 10.55
CA GLY A 401 15.08 -0.60 9.08
C GLY A 401 16.50 -0.33 8.57
N LEU A 402 17.52 -0.26 9.43
CA LEU A 402 18.91 -0.02 9.02
C LEU A 402 19.77 -1.28 8.95
N LYS A 403 20.47 -1.49 7.82
CA LYS A 403 21.58 -2.44 7.73
C LYS A 403 22.74 -1.99 8.63
N ARG A 404 23.50 -2.93 9.19
CA ARG A 404 24.61 -2.67 10.14
C ARG A 404 25.60 -1.60 9.67
N SER A 405 26.01 -1.64 8.39
CA SER A 405 26.93 -0.64 7.83
C SER A 405 26.32 0.75 7.70
N THR A 406 25.02 0.84 7.36
CA THR A 406 24.27 2.10 7.28
C THR A 406 24.04 2.70 8.68
N ALA A 407 23.73 1.85 9.67
CA ALA A 407 23.58 2.25 11.06
C ALA A 407 24.85 2.92 11.61
N VAL A 408 26.03 2.33 11.39
CA VAL A 408 27.31 2.92 11.82
C VAL A 408 27.55 4.28 11.16
N ARG A 409 27.28 4.41 9.87
CA ARG A 409 27.49 5.69 9.14
C ARG A 409 26.57 6.79 9.65
N ARG A 410 25.32 6.46 9.97
CA ARG A 410 24.33 7.40 10.50
C ARG A 410 24.61 7.77 11.96
N ALA A 411 25.03 6.83 12.79
CA ALA A 411 25.52 7.11 14.13
C ALA A 411 26.72 8.07 14.10
N ASN A 412 27.68 7.86 13.19
CA ASN A 412 28.79 8.77 13.01
C ASN A 412 28.33 10.16 12.56
N THR A 413 27.34 10.24 11.67
CA THR A 413 26.75 11.50 11.22
C THR A 413 26.17 12.30 12.39
N LEU A 414 25.31 11.67 13.20
CA LEU A 414 24.72 12.31 14.38
C LEU A 414 25.78 12.73 15.40
N SER A 415 26.79 11.89 15.65
CA SER A 415 27.90 12.21 16.55
C SER A 415 28.71 13.42 16.08
N THR A 416 29.01 13.49 14.78
CA THR A 416 29.72 14.63 14.18
C THR A 416 28.89 15.91 14.28
N TRP A 417 27.61 15.86 13.90
CA TRP A 417 26.73 17.03 14.00
C TRP A 417 26.62 17.53 15.43
N LEU A 418 26.46 16.63 16.40
CA LEU A 418 26.36 17.01 17.79
C LEU A 418 27.61 17.74 18.28
N LYS A 419 28.80 17.21 17.97
CA LYS A 419 30.09 17.85 18.29
C LYS A 419 30.25 19.21 17.63
N ASP A 420 29.79 19.34 16.39
CA ASP A 420 29.85 20.58 15.63
C ASP A 420 28.88 21.64 16.19
N LEU A 421 27.75 21.22 16.76
CA LEU A 421 26.68 22.11 17.22
C LEU A 421 26.78 22.48 18.69
N GLN A 422 27.22 21.58 19.58
CA GLN A 422 27.32 21.82 21.03
C GLN A 422 28.05 23.13 21.41
N PRO A 423 29.14 23.54 20.73
CA PRO A 423 29.80 24.82 21.02
C PRO A 423 28.94 26.07 20.76
N TYR A 424 27.82 25.92 20.05
CA TYR A 424 26.90 26.99 19.67
C TYR A 424 25.59 26.93 20.45
N LYS A 425 25.59 26.31 21.64
CA LYS A 425 24.44 26.31 22.55
C LYS A 425 23.86 27.71 22.69
N ARG A 426 22.54 27.81 22.63
CA ARG A 426 21.81 28.99 23.06
C ARG A 426 21.38 28.78 24.51
N ASP A 427 21.74 29.71 25.39
CA ASP A 427 21.14 29.72 26.73
C ASP A 427 19.72 30.24 26.60
N TYR A 428 18.78 29.32 26.65
CA TYR A 428 17.40 29.60 26.99
C TYR A 428 17.37 29.89 28.50
N GLY A 429 17.83 31.08 28.89
CA GLY A 429 17.70 31.54 30.27
C GLY A 429 16.23 31.59 30.71
N GLU A 430 16.02 31.31 32.00
CA GLU A 430 14.73 31.11 32.71
C GLU A 430 13.56 32.02 32.32
#